data_AF-A0A2G7LYF7-F1
#
_entry.id   AF-A0A2G7LYF7-F1
#
_cell.length_a   1.000
_cell.length_b   1.000
_cell.length_c   1.000
_cell.angle_alpha   90.00
_cell.angle_beta   90.00
_cell.angle_gamma   90.00
#
_symmetry.space_group_name_H-M   'P 1'
#
loop_
_entity.id
_entity.type
_entity.pdbx_description
1 polymer ?
#
loop_
_entity_poly.entity_id
_entity_poly.type
_entity_poly.pdbx_seq_one_letter_code
_entity_poly.pdbx_strand_id
1 'polypeptide(L)'
;MQIVNLGTMAGTNVDAYVKNVKNSVDMPNGSFVVITGQVAGQPDLYVAATPTDVTKEDVLLVRSPELIEVNGLRIDLTDVTLFTNSANRPATAFHLKVGDDFTITDDGITGVTAKGKYVVPVNGALKPAAADDLTGNTLVAMQVVDKTTISVGSRRIPATKLLVVRSV
;
A
#
# COMPACT_ATOMS: atom_id res chain seq x y z
N MET A 1 -1.80 3.79 12.91
CA MET A 1 -0.41 3.34 12.75
C MET A 1 -0.36 2.27 11.69
N GLN A 2 0.28 2.55 10.56
CA GLN A 2 0.11 1.75 9.34
C GLN A 2 1.35 0.91 9.07
N ILE A 3 1.19 -0.42 9.08
CA ILE A 3 2.25 -1.37 8.75
C ILE A 3 1.68 -2.29 7.67
N VAL A 4 2.50 -2.61 6.67
CA VAL A 4 2.13 -3.53 5.60
C VAL A 4 3.20 -4.60 5.43
N ASN A 5 2.76 -5.86 5.51
CA ASN A 5 3.59 -7.03 5.24
C ASN A 5 3.13 -7.64 3.92
N LEU A 6 4.03 -7.69 2.94
CA LEU A 6 3.75 -8.37 1.68
C LEU A 6 3.72 -9.89 1.92
N GLY A 7 2.70 -10.55 1.38
CA GLY A 7 2.63 -12.00 1.29
C GLY A 7 3.17 -12.44 -0.08
N THR A 8 2.37 -13.20 -0.82
CA THR A 8 2.69 -13.58 -2.20
C THR A 8 2.30 -12.43 -3.12
N MET A 9 3.28 -11.71 -3.66
CA MET A 9 3.03 -10.60 -4.59
C MET A 9 3.70 -10.87 -5.94
N ALA A 10 3.02 -10.62 -7.04
CA ALA A 10 3.61 -10.71 -8.37
C ALA A 10 4.81 -9.76 -8.51
N GLY A 11 4.73 -8.56 -7.94
CA GLY A 11 5.81 -7.58 -7.99
C GLY A 11 7.06 -7.93 -7.20
N THR A 12 7.06 -8.94 -6.32
CA THR A 12 8.32 -9.42 -5.72
C THR A 12 9.09 -10.38 -6.64
N ASN A 13 8.44 -10.86 -7.71
CA ASN A 13 9.04 -11.78 -8.68
C ASN A 13 9.24 -11.15 -10.06
N VAL A 14 8.52 -10.07 -10.37
CA VAL A 14 8.54 -9.40 -11.66
C VAL A 14 8.73 -7.89 -11.47
N ASP A 15 9.94 -7.42 -11.75
CA ASP A 15 10.35 -6.01 -11.55
C ASP A 15 9.49 -5.01 -12.34
N ALA A 16 8.88 -5.42 -13.45
CA ALA A 16 8.00 -4.56 -14.24
C ALA A 16 6.77 -4.07 -13.44
N TYR A 17 6.35 -4.81 -12.41
CA TYR A 17 5.25 -4.45 -11.51
C TYR A 17 5.69 -3.63 -10.31
N VAL A 18 6.97 -3.24 -10.25
CA VAL A 18 7.51 -2.37 -9.22
C VAL A 18 7.83 -1.01 -9.84
N LYS A 19 7.45 0.06 -9.15
CA LYS A 19 7.72 1.44 -9.55
C LYS A 19 8.31 2.21 -8.39
N ASN A 20 9.33 3.01 -8.66
CA ASN A 20 9.77 4.02 -7.71
C ASN A 20 8.90 5.24 -7.89
N VAL A 21 8.26 5.68 -6.82
CA VAL A 21 7.33 6.81 -6.81
C VAL A 21 7.79 7.88 -5.83
N LYS A 22 7.39 9.12 -6.07
CA LYS A 22 7.60 10.25 -5.18
C LYS A 22 6.29 11.02 -5.06
N ASN A 23 5.90 11.34 -3.83
CA ASN A 23 4.73 12.15 -3.55
C ASN A 23 5.15 13.46 -2.87
N SER A 24 4.36 14.52 -3.02
CA SER A 24 4.59 15.82 -2.39
C SER A 24 4.18 15.85 -0.91
N VAL A 25 3.45 14.83 -0.44
CA VAL A 25 3.03 14.66 0.95
C VAL A 25 3.63 13.38 1.55
N ASP A 26 3.69 13.31 2.88
CA ASP A 26 4.08 12.10 3.60
C ASP A 26 3.08 10.97 3.31
N MET A 27 3.61 9.78 3.01
CA MET A 27 2.82 8.59 2.72
C MET A 27 3.13 7.48 3.74
N PRO A 28 2.17 7.08 4.57
CA PRO A 28 2.32 5.87 5.36
C PRO A 28 2.57 4.63 4.48
N ASN A 29 3.30 3.65 5.01
CA ASN A 29 3.41 2.34 4.36
C ASN A 29 2.02 1.71 4.22
N GLY A 30 1.74 1.06 3.10
CA GLY A 30 0.42 0.52 2.77
C GLY A 30 -0.56 1.54 2.17
N SER A 31 -0.08 2.73 1.79
CA SER A 31 -0.89 3.73 1.07
C SER A 31 -1.18 3.28 -0.36
N PHE A 32 -2.33 3.71 -0.88
CA PHE A 32 -2.78 3.46 -2.24
C PHE A 32 -2.59 4.74 -3.06
N VAL A 33 -1.87 4.63 -4.18
CA VAL A 33 -1.50 5.77 -5.02
C VAL A 33 -1.67 5.45 -6.49
N VAL A 34 -1.75 6.50 -7.30
CA VAL A 34 -1.75 6.42 -8.76
C VAL A 34 -0.54 7.16 -9.31
N ILE A 35 -0.02 6.71 -10.46
CA ILE A 35 1.08 7.38 -11.16
C ILE A 35 0.49 8.43 -12.10
N THR A 36 0.88 9.69 -11.91
CA THR A 36 0.39 10.81 -12.74
C THR A 36 1.38 11.26 -13.81
N GLY A 37 2.63 10.80 -13.73
CA GLY A 37 3.66 11.13 -14.70
C GLY A 37 5.05 10.75 -14.21
N GLN A 38 6.07 11.14 -14.97
CA GLN A 38 7.48 10.92 -14.66
C GLN A 38 8.09 12.20 -14.05
N VAL A 39 9.01 12.05 -13.12
CA VAL A 39 9.73 13.19 -12.54
C VAL A 39 10.74 13.71 -13.57
N ALA A 40 10.68 15.00 -13.88
CA ALA A 40 11.59 15.62 -14.83
C ALA A 40 13.06 15.41 -14.41
N GLY A 41 13.87 14.92 -15.35
CA GLY A 41 15.29 14.63 -15.11
C GLY A 41 15.59 13.34 -14.34
N GLN A 42 14.57 12.55 -13.97
CA GLN A 42 14.74 11.26 -13.27
C GLN A 42 13.94 10.16 -13.97
N PRO A 43 14.56 9.38 -14.88
CA PRO A 43 13.83 8.44 -15.73
C PRO A 43 13.19 7.28 -14.95
N ASP A 44 13.75 6.91 -13.81
CA ASP A 44 13.26 5.78 -13.03
C ASP A 44 12.30 6.18 -11.91
N LEU A 45 11.92 7.46 -11.81
CA LEU A 45 11.07 7.99 -10.75
C LEU A 45 9.78 8.57 -11.30
N TYR A 46 8.66 8.15 -10.70
CA TYR A 46 7.32 8.57 -11.07
C TYR A 46 6.71 9.48 -10.01
N VAL A 47 5.81 10.37 -10.42
CA VAL A 47 5.00 11.18 -9.51
C VAL A 47 3.81 10.36 -9.05
N ALA A 48 3.66 10.19 -7.74
CA ALA A 48 2.49 9.58 -7.12
C ALA A 48 1.52 10.64 -6.60
N ALA A 49 0.23 10.36 -6.75
CA ALA A 49 -0.85 11.15 -6.18
C ALA A 49 -1.91 10.23 -5.55
N THR A 50 -2.85 10.83 -4.80
CA THR A 50 -4.06 10.12 -4.39
C THR A 50 -4.90 9.74 -5.62
N PRO A 51 -5.57 8.58 -5.62
CA PRO A 51 -6.49 8.20 -6.70
C PRO A 51 -7.55 9.29 -6.92
N THR A 52 -7.88 9.60 -8.17
CA THR A 52 -8.94 10.54 -8.53
C THR A 52 -10.16 9.86 -9.15
N ASP A 53 -9.94 8.74 -9.85
CA ASP A 53 -10.98 7.91 -10.45
C ASP A 53 -10.60 6.43 -10.35
N VAL A 54 -10.97 5.82 -9.21
CA VAL A 54 -10.73 4.39 -8.92
C VAL A 54 -11.43 3.43 -9.87
N THR A 55 -12.28 3.90 -10.79
CA THR A 55 -12.93 3.06 -11.82
C THR A 55 -12.09 2.95 -13.09
N LYS A 56 -11.10 3.83 -13.28
CA LYS A 56 -10.25 3.88 -14.48
C LYS A 56 -8.75 3.80 -14.18
N GLU A 57 -8.33 4.25 -13.01
CA GLU A 57 -6.92 4.35 -12.65
C GLU A 57 -6.38 3.05 -12.05
N ASP A 58 -5.21 2.63 -12.52
CA ASP A 58 -4.45 1.56 -11.89
C ASP A 58 -3.87 2.05 -10.55
N VAL A 59 -4.25 1.39 -9.47
CA VAL A 59 -3.89 1.79 -8.11
C VAL A 59 -2.78 0.88 -7.58
N LEU A 60 -1.67 1.49 -7.17
CA LEU A 60 -0.49 0.83 -6.65
C LEU A 60 -0.46 0.87 -5.13
N LEU A 61 0.11 -0.17 -4.53
CA LEU A 61 0.38 -0.26 -3.09
C LEU A 61 1.79 0.24 -2.78
N VAL A 62 1.91 1.27 -1.94
CA VAL A 62 3.20 1.79 -1.46
C VAL A 62 3.73 0.91 -0.34
N ARG A 63 4.95 0.40 -0.49
CA ARG A 63 5.69 -0.32 0.54
C ARG A 63 7.18 -0.08 0.34
N SER A 64 7.80 0.65 1.25
CA SER A 64 9.26 0.82 1.30
C SER A 64 9.85 0.05 2.49
N PRO A 65 11.13 -0.36 2.42
CA PRO A 65 11.80 -0.96 3.56
C PRO A 65 11.89 0.03 4.73
N GLU A 66 11.57 -0.46 5.93
CA GLU A 66 11.47 0.33 7.16
C GLU A 66 12.86 0.50 7.81
N LEU A 67 13.72 1.26 7.13
CA LEU A 67 15.11 1.49 7.50
C LEU A 67 15.33 2.94 7.93
N ILE A 68 16.11 3.14 9.00
CA ILE A 68 16.67 4.46 9.36
C ILE A 68 18.10 4.51 8.82
N GLU A 69 18.49 5.65 8.25
CA GLU A 69 19.89 5.92 7.95
C GLU A 69 20.52 6.72 9.11
N VAL A 70 21.46 6.12 9.83
CA VAL A 70 22.24 6.78 10.88
C VAL A 70 23.71 6.75 10.47
N ASN A 71 24.31 7.93 10.26
CA ASN A 71 25.71 8.06 9.82
C ASN A 71 26.05 7.27 8.53
N GLY A 72 25.11 7.20 7.57
CA GLY A 72 25.29 6.46 6.32
C GLY A 72 25.12 4.95 6.43
N LEU A 73 24.80 4.43 7.62
CA LEU A 73 24.47 3.02 7.85
C LEU A 73 22.95 2.86 7.92
N ARG A 74 22.44 1.85 7.20
CA ARG A 74 21.04 1.44 7.29
C ARG A 74 20.87 0.58 8.53
N ILE A 75 20.08 1.06 9.48
CA ILE A 75 19.71 0.36 10.71
C ILE A 75 18.21 0.11 10.65
N ASP A 76 17.79 -1.12 10.93
CA ASP A 76 16.37 -1.44 11.03
C ASP A 76 15.70 -0.57 12.10
N LEU A 77 14.49 -0.08 11.83
CA LEU A 77 13.71 0.58 12.87
C LEU A 77 13.49 -0.38 14.04
N THR A 78 13.91 0.03 15.24
CA THR A 78 13.55 -0.67 16.48
C THR A 78 12.04 -0.62 16.73
N ASP A 79 11.37 0.41 16.22
CA ASP A 79 9.93 0.58 16.28
C ASP A 79 9.35 0.99 14.92
N VAL A 80 9.05 0.01 14.07
CA VAL A 80 8.50 0.17 12.71
C VAL A 80 7.26 1.05 12.63
N THR A 81 6.61 1.31 13.76
CA THR A 81 5.42 2.15 13.85
C THR A 81 5.65 3.63 13.55
N LEU A 82 6.90 4.08 13.69
CA LEU A 82 7.30 5.46 13.42
C LEU A 82 7.65 5.68 11.94
N PHE A 83 7.64 4.62 11.12
CA PHE A 83 8.01 4.72 9.73
C PHE A 83 6.95 5.43 8.90
N THR A 84 7.40 6.39 8.10
CA THR A 84 6.60 7.04 7.05
C THR A 84 7.49 7.29 5.85
N ASN A 85 6.94 7.20 4.64
CA ASN A 85 7.64 7.64 3.44
C ASN A 85 7.54 9.16 3.40
N SER A 86 8.63 9.85 3.74
CA SER A 86 8.66 11.31 3.79
C SER A 86 8.36 11.94 2.43
N ALA A 87 7.68 13.07 2.46
CA ALA A 87 7.41 13.91 1.30
C ALA A 87 8.68 14.15 0.50
N ASN A 88 8.53 14.12 -0.82
CA ASN A 88 9.56 14.36 -1.81
C ASN A 88 10.73 13.37 -1.81
N ARG A 89 10.64 12.25 -1.08
CA ARG A 89 11.60 11.15 -1.15
C ARG A 89 11.05 10.00 -2.02
N PRO A 90 11.92 9.26 -2.73
CA PRO A 90 11.52 8.05 -3.42
C PRO A 90 10.97 7.01 -2.44
N ALA A 91 9.89 6.34 -2.84
CA ALA A 91 9.28 5.20 -2.18
C ALA A 91 9.03 4.10 -3.22
N THR A 92 8.89 2.85 -2.79
CA THR A 92 8.58 1.74 -3.69
C THR A 92 7.08 1.48 -3.71
N ALA A 93 6.51 1.34 -4.89
CA ALA A 93 5.11 1.01 -5.11
C ALA A 93 4.95 -0.23 -5.99
N PHE A 94 3.94 -1.03 -5.70
CA PHE A 94 3.67 -2.31 -6.35
C PHE A 94 2.34 -2.21 -7.10
N HIS A 95 2.35 -2.56 -8.40
CA HIS A 95 1.12 -2.85 -9.12
C HIS A 95 0.48 -4.10 -8.50
N LEU A 96 -0.78 -3.99 -8.12
CA LEU A 96 -1.53 -5.10 -7.55
C LEU A 96 -2.01 -6.00 -8.70
N LYS A 97 -1.83 -7.31 -8.58
CA LYS A 97 -2.33 -8.30 -9.54
C LYS A 97 -3.26 -9.29 -8.87
N VAL A 98 -4.23 -9.83 -9.63
CA VAL A 98 -5.17 -10.81 -9.08
C VAL A 98 -4.40 -12.02 -8.57
N GLY A 99 -4.70 -12.43 -7.33
CA GLY A 99 -3.96 -13.48 -6.61
C GLY A 99 -2.90 -12.96 -5.65
N ASP A 100 -2.53 -11.68 -5.72
CA ASP A 100 -1.60 -11.07 -4.78
C ASP A 100 -2.21 -11.01 -3.37
N ASP A 101 -1.41 -11.33 -2.35
CA ASP A 101 -1.81 -11.26 -0.95
C ASP A 101 -0.86 -10.44 -0.10
N PHE A 102 -1.42 -9.66 0.82
CA PHE A 102 -0.67 -8.87 1.79
C PHE A 102 -1.49 -8.66 3.06
N THR A 103 -0.81 -8.27 4.15
CA THR A 103 -1.44 -7.96 5.43
C THR A 103 -1.17 -6.51 5.78
N ILE A 104 -2.20 -5.78 6.15
CA ILE A 104 -2.11 -4.38 6.57
C ILE A 104 -2.76 -4.19 7.93
N THR A 105 -2.21 -3.33 8.79
CA THR A 105 -2.87 -2.99 10.06
C THR A 105 -4.23 -2.34 9.82
N ASP A 106 -5.18 -2.57 10.74
CA ASP A 106 -6.55 -2.07 10.60
C ASP A 106 -6.62 -0.54 10.51
N ASP A 107 -5.70 0.17 11.18
CA ASP A 107 -5.56 1.63 11.06
C ASP A 107 -5.23 2.12 9.64
N GLY A 108 -4.74 1.23 8.77
CA GLY A 108 -4.48 1.49 7.36
C GLY A 108 -5.72 1.46 6.48
N ILE A 109 -6.86 1.00 7.00
CA ILE A 109 -8.12 0.85 6.27
C ILE A 109 -9.16 1.74 6.94
N THR A 110 -9.93 2.48 6.13
CA THR A 110 -11.06 3.25 6.62
C THR A 110 -12.26 2.33 6.83
N GLY A 111 -12.86 2.37 8.02
CA GLY A 111 -14.03 1.54 8.37
C GLY A 111 -13.66 0.16 8.91
N VAL A 112 -14.68 -0.65 9.19
CA VAL A 112 -14.52 -1.97 9.82
C VAL A 112 -14.55 -3.05 8.74
N THR A 113 -13.44 -3.75 8.57
CA THR A 113 -13.34 -4.90 7.67
C THR A 113 -14.00 -6.13 8.29
N ALA A 114 -14.66 -6.95 7.47
CA ALA A 114 -15.16 -8.26 7.86
C ALA A 114 -14.70 -9.34 6.89
N LYS A 115 -14.45 -10.55 7.39
CA LYS A 115 -14.03 -11.69 6.56
C LYS A 115 -15.06 -11.97 5.46
N GLY A 116 -14.58 -12.23 4.25
CA GLY A 116 -15.40 -12.43 3.06
C GLY A 116 -15.97 -11.15 2.44
N LYS A 117 -15.81 -10.00 3.08
CA LYS A 117 -16.13 -8.67 2.51
C LYS A 117 -14.94 -8.10 1.77
N TYR A 118 -15.07 -6.85 1.31
CA TYR A 118 -14.10 -6.22 0.43
C TYR A 118 -13.43 -5.01 1.07
N VAL A 119 -12.28 -4.67 0.51
CA VAL A 119 -11.57 -3.42 0.71
C VAL A 119 -11.29 -2.85 -0.67
N VAL A 120 -11.59 -1.57 -0.88
CA VAL A 120 -11.47 -0.91 -2.18
C VAL A 120 -10.75 0.44 -2.04
N PRO A 121 -9.95 0.85 -3.03
CA PRO A 121 -9.41 2.21 -3.08
C PRO A 121 -10.53 3.26 -3.11
N VAL A 122 -10.23 4.47 -2.62
CA VAL A 122 -11.20 5.58 -2.54
C VAL A 122 -10.61 6.82 -3.20
N ASN A 123 -11.44 7.52 -3.99
CA ASN A 123 -11.07 8.80 -4.60
C ASN A 123 -10.66 9.82 -3.52
N GLY A 124 -9.53 10.50 -3.73
CA GLY A 124 -9.00 11.53 -2.85
C GLY A 124 -8.32 11.00 -1.58
N ALA A 125 -8.20 9.68 -1.39
CA ALA A 125 -7.65 9.10 -0.17
C ALA A 125 -6.48 8.15 -0.44
N LEU A 126 -5.45 8.22 0.42
CA LEU A 126 -4.36 7.24 0.44
C LEU A 126 -4.75 5.93 1.12
N LYS A 127 -5.80 5.94 1.94
CA LYS A 127 -6.31 4.74 2.61
C LYS A 127 -7.47 4.16 1.79
N PRO A 128 -7.50 2.84 1.59
CA PRO A 128 -8.68 2.18 1.08
C PRO A 128 -9.77 2.16 2.16
N ALA A 129 -10.99 1.81 1.77
CA ALA A 129 -12.11 1.66 2.68
C ALA A 129 -12.70 0.24 2.63
N ALA A 130 -13.25 -0.21 3.75
CA ALA A 130 -14.06 -1.41 3.80
C ALA A 130 -15.35 -1.22 2.97
N ALA A 131 -15.75 -2.27 2.24
CA ALA A 131 -16.94 -2.29 1.40
C ALA A 131 -17.67 -3.64 1.52
N ASP A 132 -19.00 -3.58 1.51
CA ASP A 132 -19.84 -4.77 1.62
C ASP A 132 -19.92 -5.58 0.31
N ASP A 133 -19.77 -4.89 -0.81
CA ASP A 133 -19.84 -5.43 -2.17
C ASP A 133 -18.93 -4.62 -3.13
N LEU A 134 -18.95 -4.99 -4.42
CA LEU A 134 -18.16 -4.36 -5.49
C LEU A 134 -19.01 -3.50 -6.45
N THR A 135 -20.15 -2.99 -6.00
CA THR A 135 -21.09 -2.23 -6.86
C THR A 135 -20.50 -0.93 -7.44
N GLY A 136 -19.45 -0.38 -6.82
CA GLY A 136 -18.75 0.81 -7.28
C GLY A 136 -17.89 0.63 -8.53
N ASN A 137 -17.76 -0.60 -9.07
CA ASN A 137 -16.93 -0.90 -10.23
C ASN A 137 -15.48 -0.40 -10.13
N THR A 138 -14.91 -0.44 -8.92
CA THR A 138 -13.49 -0.13 -8.76
C THR A 138 -12.67 -1.10 -9.58
N LEU A 139 -11.63 -0.55 -10.21
CA LEU A 139 -10.74 -1.27 -11.10
C LEU A 139 -9.89 -2.29 -10.32
N VAL A 140 -9.51 -1.90 -9.10
CA VAL A 140 -8.83 -2.74 -8.12
C VAL A 140 -9.74 -3.02 -6.93
N ALA A 141 -9.77 -4.26 -6.47
CA ALA A 141 -10.50 -4.65 -5.26
C ALA A 141 -9.82 -5.82 -4.55
N MET A 142 -9.90 -5.81 -3.22
CA MET A 142 -9.33 -6.84 -2.37
C MET A 142 -10.41 -7.49 -1.53
N GLN A 143 -10.38 -8.81 -1.40
CA GLN A 143 -11.21 -9.55 -0.46
C GLN A 143 -10.48 -9.69 0.88
N VAL A 144 -11.22 -9.53 1.96
CA VAL A 144 -10.75 -9.82 3.31
C VAL A 144 -10.72 -11.33 3.52
N VAL A 145 -9.52 -11.90 3.51
CA VAL A 145 -9.31 -13.35 3.71
C VAL A 145 -9.36 -13.70 5.19
N ASP A 146 -8.72 -12.88 6.03
CA ASP A 146 -8.65 -13.15 7.46
C ASP A 146 -8.39 -11.91 8.30
N LYS A 147 -8.73 -12.02 9.59
CA LYS A 147 -8.39 -11.03 10.61
C LYS A 147 -7.26 -11.60 11.46
N THR A 148 -6.16 -10.88 11.53
CA THR A 148 -4.92 -11.35 12.15
C THR A 148 -4.28 -10.25 12.98
N THR A 149 -3.06 -10.46 13.45
CA THR A 149 -2.26 -9.43 14.11
C THR A 149 -0.86 -9.37 13.50
N ILE A 150 -0.30 -8.16 13.45
CA ILE A 150 1.12 -7.94 13.15
C ILE A 150 1.85 -7.77 14.49
N SER A 151 2.95 -8.51 14.65
CA SER A 151 3.83 -8.41 15.81
C SER A 151 4.82 -7.27 15.64
N VAL A 152 4.87 -6.37 16.62
CA VAL A 152 5.92 -5.37 16.76
C VAL A 152 6.49 -5.48 18.17
N GLY A 153 7.68 -6.07 18.28
CA GLY A 153 8.24 -6.48 19.58
C GLY A 153 7.27 -7.40 20.34
N SER A 154 6.86 -6.99 21.54
CA SER A 154 5.88 -7.71 22.37
C SER A 154 4.42 -7.34 22.07
N ARG A 155 4.16 -6.31 21.25
CA ARG A 155 2.80 -5.82 20.95
C ARG A 155 2.20 -6.58 19.77
N ARG A 156 0.90 -6.88 19.86
CA ARG A 156 0.09 -7.45 18.77
C ARG A 156 -0.87 -6.39 18.28
N ILE A 157 -0.70 -5.96 17.03
CA ILE A 157 -1.51 -4.90 16.42
C ILE A 157 -2.56 -5.56 15.53
N PRO A 158 -3.86 -5.25 15.67
CA PRO A 158 -4.90 -5.74 14.78
C PRO A 158 -4.61 -5.45 13.31
N ALA A 159 -4.77 -6.47 12.47
CA ALA A 159 -4.47 -6.39 11.06
C ALA A 159 -5.45 -7.23 10.23
N THR A 160 -5.49 -6.94 8.95
CA THR A 160 -6.35 -7.58 7.97
C THR A 160 -5.51 -8.17 6.86
N LYS A 161 -5.69 -9.47 6.60
CA LYS A 161 -5.12 -10.12 5.43
C LYS A 161 -6.05 -9.93 4.24
N LEU A 162 -5.48 -9.38 3.17
CA LEU A 162 -6.16 -9.02 1.94
C LEU A 162 -5.64 -9.87 0.78
N LEU A 163 -6.55 -10.27 -0.11
CA LEU A 163 -6.25 -10.92 -1.38
C LEU A 163 -6.83 -10.07 -2.50
N VAL A 164 -6.01 -9.73 -3.49
CA VAL A 164 -6.46 -8.98 -4.67
C VAL A 164 -7.32 -9.90 -5.52
N VAL A 165 -8.60 -9.55 -5.66
CA VAL A 165 -9.60 -10.31 -6.44
C VAL A 165 -9.98 -9.63 -7.74
N ARG A 166 -9.63 -8.34 -7.88
CA ARG A 166 -9.82 -7.56 -9.10
C ARG A 166 -8.63 -6.63 -9.31
N SER A 167 -8.09 -6.59 -10.51
CA SER A 167 -7.06 -5.66 -10.97
C SER A 167 -6.99 -5.64 -12.50
N VAL A 168 -6.23 -4.69 -13.08
CA VAL A 168 -5.94 -4.58 -14.52
C VAL A 168 -4.74 -5.41 -14.94
#